data_AF-A0A6P5DY34-F1
#
_entry.id   AF-A0A6P5DY34-F1
#
_cell.length_a   1.000
_cell.length_b   1.000
_cell.length_c   1.000
_cell.angle_alpha   90.00
_cell.angle_beta   90.00
_cell.angle_gamma   90.00
#
_symmetry.space_group_name_H-M   'P 1'
#
loop_
_entity.id
_entity.type
_entity.pdbx_description
1 polymer ?
#
loop_
_entity_poly.entity_id
_entity_poly.type
_entity_poly.pdbx_seq_one_letter_code
_entity_poly.pdbx_strand_id
1 'polypeptide(L)'
;MAPPGARWGPDRGNTEGECFLEVRVTLERTASRRWGWKGDIGDDREPRRQPGLGHACEAWRLYLSLVLGNVNVTLLSKQAKFAYKDEYEKFKLYLTIILILISFTCRFLLNSRVTDAAFNFLLVWYYCTLTIRESILINNGSRIKGWWVFHHYVSTFLSGVMLTWPDGLMYQKFRNQFLSFSMYQSFVQFLQYYYQSGCLYRLRALGERHTMDLTVEGFQSWMWRGLTFLLPFLFFGHFWQLFNALTLFNLARDPECKEWQVLMCGFPFLLLFLGNFFTTLRVVHQKFHNQLHGSKKE
;
A
#
# COMPACT_ATOMS: atom_id res chain seq x y z
N MET A 1 61.55 -44.73 -25.93
CA MET A 1 61.41 -44.20 -24.56
C MET A 1 61.65 -42.70 -24.61
N ALA A 2 60.81 -41.94 -23.91
CA ALA A 2 60.42 -40.56 -24.19
C ALA A 2 61.54 -39.49 -24.25
N PRO A 3 61.42 -38.48 -25.15
CA PRO A 3 62.17 -37.23 -25.10
C PRO A 3 61.38 -36.09 -24.40
N PRO A 4 62.01 -34.93 -24.14
CA PRO A 4 61.81 -34.10 -22.95
C PRO A 4 61.07 -32.77 -23.21
N GLY A 5 60.74 -32.05 -22.12
CA GLY A 5 60.31 -30.65 -22.16
C GLY A 5 59.10 -30.38 -21.25
N ALA A 6 58.82 -29.17 -20.78
CA ALA A 6 59.51 -27.90 -20.83
C ALA A 6 58.73 -26.95 -19.90
N ARG A 7 59.46 -26.06 -19.22
CA ARG A 7 59.19 -24.61 -19.08
C ARG A 7 57.79 -24.17 -18.58
N TRP A 8 57.80 -23.60 -17.38
CA TRP A 8 56.73 -22.76 -16.83
C TRP A 8 56.49 -21.51 -17.68
N GLY A 9 55.23 -21.30 -18.05
CA GLY A 9 54.66 -20.07 -18.62
C GLY A 9 53.14 -20.04 -18.32
N PRO A 10 52.55 -18.88 -18.03
CA PRO A 10 51.27 -18.80 -17.33
C PRO A 10 50.12 -18.78 -18.34
N ASP A 11 49.13 -19.67 -18.19
CA ASP A 11 47.79 -19.38 -18.71
C ASP A 11 46.69 -20.29 -18.17
N ARG A 12 45.50 -19.68 -18.07
CA ARG A 12 44.18 -20.22 -17.69
C ARG A 12 43.78 -20.11 -16.23
N GLY A 13 43.11 -19.01 -15.93
CA GLY A 13 42.22 -18.87 -14.78
C GLY A 13 41.14 -17.84 -15.06
N ASN A 14 40.16 -18.16 -15.91
CA ASN A 14 38.88 -17.45 -15.91
C ASN A 14 37.77 -18.23 -16.65
N THR A 15 37.21 -19.26 -16.02
CA THR A 15 35.98 -19.93 -16.52
C THR A 15 34.90 -20.08 -15.45
N GLU A 16 35.20 -19.84 -14.17
CA GLU A 16 34.18 -19.80 -13.09
C GLU A 16 33.60 -18.39 -12.88
N GLY A 17 34.34 -17.35 -13.25
CA GLY A 17 33.90 -15.95 -13.13
C GLY A 17 32.78 -15.57 -14.10
N GLU A 18 32.78 -16.13 -15.31
CA GLU A 18 31.78 -15.79 -16.34
C GLU A 18 30.42 -16.44 -16.08
N CYS A 19 30.38 -17.68 -15.56
CA CYS A 19 29.14 -18.35 -15.16
C CYS A 19 28.47 -17.64 -13.96
N PHE A 20 29.26 -17.16 -12.99
CA PHE A 20 28.74 -16.37 -11.85
C PHE A 20 28.23 -14.98 -12.28
N LEU A 21 28.84 -14.37 -13.29
CA LEU A 21 28.36 -13.11 -13.87
C LEU A 21 27.06 -13.30 -14.65
N GLU A 22 26.91 -14.38 -15.40
CA GLU A 22 25.70 -14.65 -16.19
C GLU A 22 24.47 -14.98 -15.33
N VAL A 23 24.66 -15.74 -14.24
CA VAL A 23 23.61 -16.03 -13.24
C VAL A 23 23.20 -14.76 -12.48
N ARG A 24 24.17 -13.89 -12.15
CA ARG A 24 23.93 -12.61 -11.46
C ARG A 24 23.15 -11.62 -12.32
N VAL A 25 23.48 -11.52 -13.62
CA VAL A 25 22.74 -10.67 -14.59
C VAL A 25 21.33 -11.20 -14.85
N THR A 26 21.11 -12.51 -14.79
CA THR A 26 19.81 -13.14 -15.05
C THR A 26 18.85 -13.00 -13.85
N LEU A 27 19.35 -13.10 -12.61
CA LEU A 27 18.55 -12.88 -11.38
C LEU A 27 18.20 -11.41 -11.17
N GLU A 28 19.11 -10.48 -11.47
CA GLU A 28 18.85 -9.03 -11.38
C GLU A 28 17.81 -8.55 -12.42
N ARG A 29 17.83 -9.12 -13.64
CA ARG A 29 16.80 -8.86 -14.66
C ARG A 29 15.41 -9.34 -14.22
N THR A 30 15.32 -10.36 -13.37
CA THR A 30 14.06 -10.96 -12.93
C THR A 30 13.46 -10.20 -11.73
N ALA A 31 14.30 -9.70 -10.82
CA ALA A 31 13.88 -8.80 -9.73
C ALA A 31 13.48 -7.40 -10.23
N SER A 32 14.22 -6.84 -11.20
CA SER A 32 13.95 -5.50 -11.75
C SER A 32 12.64 -5.43 -12.56
N ARG A 33 12.25 -6.53 -13.25
CA ARG A 33 10.99 -6.62 -14.01
C ARG A 33 9.74 -6.83 -13.13
N ARG A 34 9.87 -7.40 -11.92
CA ARG A 34 8.72 -7.76 -11.08
C ARG A 34 8.22 -6.63 -10.17
N TRP A 35 9.08 -5.68 -9.81
CA TRP A 35 8.75 -4.59 -8.86
C TRP A 35 9.22 -3.20 -9.27
N GLY A 36 9.76 -3.04 -10.48
CA GLY A 36 10.13 -1.73 -11.00
C GLY A 36 11.04 -0.97 -10.05
N TRP A 37 12.21 -1.53 -9.76
CA TRP A 37 13.32 -0.78 -9.18
C TRP A 37 14.54 -1.07 -10.07
N LYS A 38 14.95 -0.07 -10.85
CA LYS A 38 16.35 0.06 -11.27
C LYS A 38 16.99 0.84 -10.14
N GLY A 39 17.72 0.13 -9.28
CA GLY A 39 18.76 0.75 -8.48
C GLY A 39 19.99 0.77 -9.39
N ASP A 40 20.43 1.96 -9.75
CA ASP A 40 21.63 2.17 -10.55
C ASP A 40 22.84 1.61 -9.78
N ILE A 41 23.46 0.59 -10.36
CA ILE A 41 24.85 0.26 -10.08
C ILE A 41 25.60 0.70 -11.34
N GLY A 42 26.30 1.82 -11.23
CA GLY A 42 27.33 2.27 -12.17
C GLY A 42 26.85 2.77 -13.53
N ASP A 43 26.26 3.95 -13.59
CA ASP A 43 26.40 4.84 -14.76
C ASP A 43 26.24 6.28 -14.24
N ASP A 44 27.31 7.08 -14.29
CA ASP A 44 27.28 8.54 -14.10
C ASP A 44 26.61 9.21 -15.31
N ARG A 45 25.44 8.71 -15.70
CA ARG A 45 24.59 9.31 -16.72
C ARG A 45 23.25 9.64 -16.11
N GLU A 46 22.98 10.94 -16.12
CA GLU A 46 21.75 11.61 -15.75
C GLU A 46 20.50 10.75 -16.09
N PRO A 47 19.56 10.59 -15.15
CA PRO A 47 18.44 9.67 -15.34
C PRO A 47 17.62 10.13 -16.54
N ARG A 48 17.58 9.30 -17.59
CA ARG A 48 16.71 9.50 -18.76
C ARG A 48 15.27 9.68 -18.27
N ARG A 49 14.77 10.92 -18.33
CA ARG A 49 13.41 11.31 -17.94
C ARG A 49 12.40 10.45 -18.70
N GLN A 50 11.61 9.65 -17.98
CA GLN A 50 10.40 9.05 -18.55
C GLN A 50 9.37 10.18 -18.75
N PRO A 51 8.82 10.40 -19.97
CA PRO A 51 8.08 11.64 -20.30
C PRO A 51 6.76 11.90 -19.54
N GLY A 52 6.33 11.03 -18.63
CA GLY A 52 5.10 11.22 -17.84
C GLY A 52 5.29 11.21 -16.32
N LEU A 53 6.47 10.81 -15.82
CA LEU A 53 6.73 10.72 -14.38
C LEU A 53 7.08 12.08 -13.76
N GLY A 54 7.60 13.01 -14.57
CA GLY A 54 7.96 14.37 -14.17
C GLY A 54 6.75 15.18 -13.72
N HIS A 55 5.69 15.24 -14.54
CA HIS A 55 4.49 16.01 -14.24
C HIS A 55 3.76 15.56 -12.97
N ALA A 56 3.68 14.25 -12.72
CA ALA A 56 3.09 13.74 -11.48
C ALA A 56 3.95 14.13 -10.27
N CYS A 57 5.28 14.00 -10.37
CA CYS A 57 6.20 14.40 -9.30
C CYS A 57 6.12 15.90 -9.01
N GLU A 58 6.01 16.73 -10.06
CA GLU A 58 5.80 18.18 -9.95
C GLU A 58 4.47 18.52 -9.27
N ALA A 59 3.37 17.85 -9.64
CA ALA A 59 2.07 18.03 -8.99
C ALA A 59 2.12 17.73 -7.48
N TRP A 60 2.81 16.66 -7.07
CA TRP A 60 2.97 16.34 -5.64
C TRP A 60 3.85 17.34 -4.90
N ARG A 61 4.89 17.86 -5.56
CA ARG A 61 5.73 18.94 -5.01
C ARG A 61 4.94 20.22 -4.81
N LEU A 62 4.14 20.60 -5.80
CA LEU A 62 3.25 21.76 -5.71
C LEU A 62 2.23 21.59 -4.57
N TYR A 63 1.56 20.44 -4.49
CA TYR A 63 0.65 20.12 -3.39
C TYR A 63 1.31 20.26 -2.01
N LEU A 64 2.49 19.66 -1.83
CA LEU A 64 3.22 19.76 -0.56
C LEU A 64 3.64 21.19 -0.24
N SER A 65 4.12 21.94 -1.23
CA SER A 65 4.49 23.35 -1.03
C SER A 65 3.30 24.22 -0.65
N LEU A 66 2.11 23.91 -1.18
CA LEU A 66 0.88 24.60 -0.84
C LEU A 66 0.40 24.26 0.57
N VAL A 67 0.51 23.01 0.99
CA VAL A 67 0.01 22.53 2.30
C VAL A 67 0.98 22.83 3.44
N LEU A 68 2.28 22.67 3.22
CA LEU A 68 3.32 22.78 4.27
C LEU A 68 4.12 24.08 4.17
N GLY A 69 3.97 24.86 3.10
CA GLY A 69 4.80 26.03 2.84
C GLY A 69 6.21 25.66 2.38
N ASN A 70 7.16 26.58 2.55
CA ASN A 70 8.56 26.42 2.13
C ASN A 70 9.39 25.55 3.10
N VAL A 71 8.88 24.37 3.45
CA VAL A 71 9.55 23.41 4.35
C VAL A 71 10.29 22.37 3.52
N ASN A 72 11.58 22.16 3.82
CA ASN A 72 12.37 21.13 3.14
C ASN A 72 11.98 19.72 3.62
N VAL A 73 11.13 19.04 2.85
CA VAL A 73 10.71 17.65 3.08
C VAL A 73 11.55 16.62 2.32
N THR A 74 12.73 17.03 1.85
CA THR A 74 13.63 16.16 1.08
C THR A 74 14.47 15.29 2.02
N LEU A 75 14.32 13.98 1.89
CA LEU A 75 15.08 12.96 2.60
C LEU A 75 16.29 12.58 1.75
N LEU A 76 17.46 13.12 2.10
CA LEU A 76 18.68 12.99 1.28
C LEU A 76 19.31 11.60 1.37
N SER A 77 19.30 10.95 2.55
CA SER A 77 19.90 9.63 2.72
C SER A 77 18.90 8.49 2.50
N LYS A 78 19.40 7.35 2.01
CA LYS A 78 18.61 6.11 1.85
C LYS A 78 18.07 5.64 3.20
N GLN A 79 18.86 5.79 4.26
CA GLN A 79 18.50 5.47 5.64
C GLN A 79 17.33 6.35 6.13
N ALA A 80 17.37 7.67 5.88
CA ALA A 80 16.27 8.56 6.25
C ALA A 80 14.96 8.22 5.53
N LYS A 81 15.03 7.85 4.24
CA LYS A 81 13.86 7.37 3.48
C LYS A 81 13.25 6.11 4.10
N PHE A 82 14.08 5.15 4.51
CA PHE A 82 13.61 3.93 5.16
C PHE A 82 13.05 4.18 6.56
N ALA A 83 13.72 5.00 7.37
CA ALA A 83 13.26 5.35 8.70
C ALA A 83 11.89 6.06 8.64
N TYR A 84 11.73 7.04 7.74
CA TYR A 84 10.46 7.71 7.55
C TYR A 84 9.34 6.74 7.14
N LYS A 85 9.65 5.79 6.24
CA LYS A 85 8.68 4.77 5.83
C LYS A 85 8.29 3.84 6.98
N ASP A 86 9.24 3.46 7.82
CA ASP A 86 8.99 2.66 9.03
C ASP A 86 8.07 3.40 10.01
N GLU A 87 8.34 4.69 10.27
CA GLU A 87 7.49 5.55 11.11
C GLU A 87 6.10 5.79 10.51
N TYR A 88 5.98 5.85 9.18
CA TYR A 88 4.69 5.88 8.49
C TYR A 88 3.89 4.59 8.67
N GLU A 89 4.53 3.42 8.56
CA GLU A 89 3.85 2.14 8.81
C GLU A 89 3.44 1.99 10.28
N LYS A 90 4.32 2.33 11.23
CA LYS A 90 3.99 2.34 12.67
C LYS A 90 2.82 3.28 13.00
N PHE A 91 2.83 4.48 12.42
CA PHE A 91 1.72 5.43 12.55
C PHE A 91 0.39 4.80 12.13
N LYS A 92 0.35 4.12 10.97
CA LYS A 92 -0.86 3.41 10.52
C LYS A 92 -1.30 2.35 11.53
N LEU A 93 -0.38 1.57 12.09
CA LEU A 93 -0.70 0.56 13.09
C LEU A 93 -1.31 1.18 14.37
N TYR A 94 -0.65 2.17 14.96
CA TYR A 94 -1.13 2.82 16.18
C TYR A 94 -2.53 3.40 15.99
N LEU A 95 -2.76 4.11 14.88
CA LEU A 95 -4.07 4.68 14.61
C LEU A 95 -5.12 3.62 14.29
N THR A 96 -4.76 2.54 13.63
CA THR A 96 -5.65 1.40 13.38
C THR A 96 -6.14 0.79 14.69
N ILE A 97 -5.26 0.60 15.68
CA ILE A 97 -5.62 0.07 16.99
C ILE A 97 -6.61 1.02 17.70
N ILE A 98 -6.31 2.33 17.70
CA ILE A 98 -7.20 3.34 18.29
C ILE A 98 -8.57 3.33 17.61
N LEU A 99 -8.63 3.25 16.28
CA LEU A 99 -9.88 3.21 15.51
C LEU A 99 -10.71 1.97 15.84
N ILE A 100 -10.09 0.79 16.03
CA ILE A 100 -10.80 -0.43 16.46
C ILE A 100 -11.43 -0.22 17.83
N LEU A 101 -10.67 0.28 18.81
CA LEU A 101 -11.16 0.47 20.18
C LEU A 101 -12.31 1.48 20.23
N ILE A 102 -12.18 2.61 19.54
CA ILE A 102 -13.24 3.64 19.49
C ILE A 102 -14.47 3.11 18.76
N SER A 103 -14.32 2.50 17.58
CA SER A 103 -15.48 1.98 16.82
C SER A 103 -16.20 0.84 17.55
N PHE A 104 -15.48 -0.03 18.25
CA PHE A 104 -16.06 -1.03 19.15
C PHE A 104 -16.88 -0.36 20.27
N THR A 105 -16.31 0.66 20.91
CA THR A 105 -16.97 1.43 21.98
C THR A 105 -18.23 2.14 21.46
N CYS A 106 -18.16 2.82 20.30
CA CYS A 106 -19.31 3.48 19.67
C CYS A 106 -20.39 2.47 19.26
N ARG A 107 -20.03 1.24 18.91
CA ARG A 107 -21.03 0.24 18.51
C ARG A 107 -21.75 -0.38 19.70
N PHE A 108 -21.00 -0.82 20.71
CA PHE A 108 -21.51 -1.70 21.75
C PHE A 108 -21.75 -1.02 23.10
N LEU A 109 -21.05 0.08 23.40
CA LEU A 109 -21.06 0.71 24.72
C LEU A 109 -21.75 2.08 24.70
N LEU A 110 -21.55 2.87 23.65
CA LEU A 110 -22.00 4.25 23.56
C LEU A 110 -22.86 4.47 22.31
N ASN A 111 -24.17 4.68 22.48
CA ASN A 111 -25.04 5.09 21.38
C ASN A 111 -25.27 6.62 21.41
N SER A 112 -24.23 7.38 21.06
CA SER A 112 -24.29 8.85 21.05
C SER A 112 -23.72 9.42 19.77
N ARG A 113 -24.50 10.31 19.15
CA ARG A 113 -24.10 11.04 17.93
C ARG A 113 -22.80 11.82 18.12
N VAL A 114 -22.52 12.30 19.33
CA VAL A 114 -21.28 13.05 19.63
C VAL A 114 -20.06 12.14 19.55
N THR A 115 -20.16 10.92 20.10
CA THR A 115 -19.07 9.94 20.03
C THR A 115 -18.85 9.50 18.58
N ASP A 116 -19.91 9.30 17.81
CA ASP A 116 -19.81 9.00 16.38
C ASP A 116 -19.19 10.17 15.59
N ALA A 117 -19.49 11.42 15.98
CA ALA A 117 -18.86 12.60 15.38
C ALA A 117 -17.35 12.61 15.65
N ALA A 118 -16.93 12.38 16.89
CA ALA A 118 -15.53 12.32 17.27
C ALA A 118 -14.79 11.21 16.50
N PHE A 119 -15.43 10.04 16.35
CA PHE A 119 -14.89 8.95 15.53
C PHE A 119 -14.72 9.34 14.06
N ASN A 120 -15.75 9.93 13.44
CA ASN A 120 -15.66 10.36 12.03
C ASN A 120 -14.65 11.50 11.83
N PHE A 121 -14.56 12.43 12.78
CA PHE A 121 -13.53 13.47 12.77
C PHE A 121 -12.12 12.86 12.82
N LEU A 122 -11.91 11.86 13.67
CA LEU A 122 -10.64 11.13 13.71
C LEU A 122 -10.32 10.43 12.39
N LEU A 123 -11.32 9.85 11.71
CA LEU A 123 -11.15 9.27 10.37
C LEU A 123 -10.76 10.31 9.32
N VAL A 124 -11.42 11.46 9.30
CA VAL A 124 -11.07 12.59 8.40
C VAL A 124 -9.62 13.00 8.63
N TRP A 125 -9.24 13.23 9.89
CA TRP A 125 -7.88 13.59 10.26
C TRP A 125 -6.86 12.51 9.85
N TYR A 126 -7.18 11.25 10.07
CA TYR A 126 -6.32 10.12 9.73
C TYR A 126 -6.04 10.07 8.22
N TYR A 127 -7.08 10.09 7.38
CA TYR A 127 -6.90 10.01 5.93
C TYR A 127 -6.22 11.26 5.35
N CYS A 128 -6.49 12.45 5.89
CA CYS A 128 -5.72 13.66 5.54
C CYS A 128 -4.24 13.54 5.92
N THR A 129 -3.93 12.92 7.06
CA THR A 129 -2.53 12.72 7.47
C THR A 129 -1.83 11.73 6.53
N LEU A 130 -2.53 10.68 6.08
CA LEU A 130 -1.98 9.74 5.10
C LEU A 130 -1.65 10.41 3.77
N THR A 131 -2.52 11.27 3.25
CA THR A 131 -2.27 11.95 1.96
C THR A 131 -1.01 12.82 2.01
N ILE A 132 -0.78 13.52 3.12
CA ILE A 132 0.43 14.31 3.33
C ILE A 132 1.66 13.40 3.43
N ARG A 133 1.63 12.38 4.29
CA ARG A 133 2.76 11.46 4.49
C ARG A 133 3.12 10.70 3.20
N GLU A 134 2.13 10.28 2.42
CA GLU A 134 2.35 9.61 1.13
C GLU A 134 2.88 10.56 0.06
N SER A 135 2.42 11.81 0.04
CA SER A 135 2.98 12.83 -0.84
C SER A 135 4.47 13.05 -0.56
N ILE A 136 4.88 13.09 0.73
CA ILE A 136 6.29 13.17 1.13
C ILE A 136 7.06 11.93 0.63
N LEU A 137 6.50 10.73 0.80
CA LEU A 137 7.11 9.50 0.28
C LEU A 137 7.30 9.56 -1.25
N ILE A 138 6.29 10.00 -1.99
CA ILE A 138 6.34 10.11 -3.45
C ILE A 138 7.37 11.14 -3.90
N ASN A 139 7.42 12.31 -3.27
CA ASN A 139 8.42 13.34 -3.55
C ASN A 139 9.87 12.83 -3.34
N ASN A 140 10.03 11.85 -2.44
CA ASN A 140 11.31 11.23 -2.13
C ASN A 140 11.63 9.94 -2.94
N GLY A 141 10.81 9.62 -3.95
CA GLY A 141 11.04 8.53 -4.91
C GLY A 141 10.25 7.25 -4.63
N SER A 142 9.29 7.26 -3.70
CA SER A 142 8.40 6.12 -3.46
C SER A 142 7.45 5.91 -4.63
N ARG A 143 7.37 4.67 -5.14
CA ARG A 143 6.48 4.28 -6.26
C ARG A 143 5.11 3.84 -5.75
N ILE A 144 4.41 4.72 -5.05
CA ILE A 144 3.03 4.47 -4.62
C ILE A 144 2.12 4.58 -5.85
N LYS A 145 1.22 3.60 -6.05
CA LYS A 145 0.28 3.67 -7.19
C LYS A 145 -0.73 4.78 -6.94
N GLY A 146 -1.05 5.56 -7.98
CA GLY A 146 -1.95 6.71 -7.87
C GLY A 146 -3.33 6.37 -7.28
N TRP A 147 -3.87 5.18 -7.55
CA TRP A 147 -5.12 4.72 -6.92
C TRP A 147 -5.05 4.73 -5.39
N TRP A 148 -3.94 4.27 -4.80
CA TRP A 148 -3.75 4.24 -3.34
C TRP A 148 -3.54 5.63 -2.73
N VAL A 149 -3.30 6.65 -3.53
CA VAL A 149 -3.31 8.03 -3.03
C VAL A 149 -4.73 8.58 -3.17
N PHE A 150 -5.34 8.38 -4.34
CA PHE A 150 -6.69 8.82 -4.64
C PHE A 150 -7.76 8.24 -3.69
N HIS A 151 -7.67 6.96 -3.32
CA HIS A 151 -8.63 6.34 -2.39
C HIS A 151 -8.63 6.98 -1.00
N HIS A 152 -7.53 7.64 -0.59
CA HIS A 152 -7.44 8.35 0.70
C HIS A 152 -8.22 9.65 0.63
N TYR A 153 -8.13 10.39 -0.47
CA TYR A 153 -8.97 11.56 -0.71
C TYR A 153 -10.46 11.21 -0.73
N VAL A 154 -10.83 10.11 -1.41
CA VAL A 154 -12.22 9.62 -1.43
C VAL A 154 -12.68 9.22 -0.01
N SER A 155 -11.82 8.55 0.75
CA SER A 155 -12.11 8.18 2.15
C SER A 155 -12.24 9.39 3.08
N THR A 156 -11.39 10.42 2.92
CA THR A 156 -11.52 11.69 3.63
C THR A 156 -12.87 12.34 3.36
N PHE A 157 -13.26 12.42 2.08
CA PHE A 157 -14.55 12.98 1.68
C PHE A 157 -15.71 12.17 2.30
N LEU A 158 -15.68 10.84 2.19
CA LEU A 158 -16.69 9.95 2.76
C LEU A 158 -16.84 10.15 4.28
N SER A 159 -15.72 10.17 5.02
CA SER A 159 -15.75 10.43 6.47
C SER A 159 -16.21 11.84 6.80
N GLY A 160 -15.93 12.83 5.96
CA GLY A 160 -16.45 14.19 6.09
C GLY A 160 -17.96 14.26 5.92
N VAL A 161 -18.52 13.59 4.91
CA VAL A 161 -19.97 13.51 4.70
C VAL A 161 -20.62 12.81 5.91
N MET A 162 -20.07 11.68 6.36
CA MET A 162 -20.54 10.98 7.56
C MET A 162 -20.49 11.86 8.83
N LEU A 163 -19.45 12.69 8.99
CA LEU A 163 -19.33 13.64 10.09
C LEU A 163 -20.44 14.69 10.08
N THR A 164 -20.86 15.15 8.90
CA THR A 164 -21.93 16.17 8.73
C THR A 164 -23.34 15.58 8.71
N TRP A 165 -23.50 14.25 8.74
CA TRP A 165 -24.82 13.62 8.66
C TRP A 165 -25.57 13.80 10.00
N PRO A 166 -26.70 14.51 10.04
CA PRO A 166 -27.45 14.73 11.28
C PRO A 166 -27.98 13.42 11.87
N ASP A 167 -28.39 13.47 13.14
CA ASP A 167 -28.99 12.32 13.81
C ASP A 167 -30.45 12.12 13.33
N GLY A 168 -30.61 11.46 12.19
CA GLY A 168 -31.88 11.18 11.54
C GLY A 168 -32.16 9.68 11.38
N LEU A 169 -33.34 9.36 10.84
CA LEU A 169 -33.78 7.98 10.65
C LEU A 169 -32.83 7.18 9.73
N MET A 170 -32.40 7.76 8.61
CA MET A 170 -31.51 7.04 7.67
C MET A 170 -30.10 6.88 8.25
N TYR A 171 -29.63 7.89 9.00
CA TYR A 171 -28.39 7.78 9.77
C TYR A 171 -28.43 6.57 10.71
N GLN A 172 -29.48 6.45 11.54
CA GLN A 172 -29.61 5.34 12.48
C GLN A 172 -29.74 3.98 11.80
N LYS A 173 -30.44 3.89 10.66
CA LYS A 173 -30.51 2.67 9.84
C LYS A 173 -29.13 2.23 9.33
N PHE A 174 -28.25 3.17 8.97
CA PHE A 174 -26.93 2.85 8.40
C PHE A 174 -25.78 2.80 9.44
N ARG A 175 -25.92 3.49 10.57
CA ARG A 175 -24.90 3.71 11.60
C ARG A 175 -24.16 2.43 11.99
N ASN A 176 -24.90 1.40 12.38
CA ASN A 176 -24.31 0.15 12.82
C ASN A 176 -23.58 -0.56 11.66
N GLN A 177 -24.11 -0.50 10.45
CA GLN A 177 -23.43 -1.09 9.30
C GLN A 177 -22.10 -0.38 9.02
N PHE A 178 -22.06 0.95 9.11
CA PHE A 178 -20.85 1.75 8.97
C PHE A 178 -19.80 1.47 10.07
N LEU A 179 -20.21 1.39 11.33
CA LEU A 179 -19.30 1.09 12.45
C LEU A 179 -18.72 -0.34 12.32
N SER A 180 -19.53 -1.32 11.93
CA SER A 180 -19.05 -2.68 11.63
C SER A 180 -18.04 -2.69 10.49
N PHE A 181 -18.35 -1.99 9.41
CA PHE A 181 -17.43 -1.86 8.29
C PHE A 181 -16.13 -1.19 8.70
N SER A 182 -16.18 -0.16 9.54
CA SER A 182 -14.99 0.56 10.01
C SER A 182 -14.08 -0.30 10.89
N MET A 183 -14.66 -1.12 11.78
CA MET A 183 -13.91 -2.12 12.55
C MET A 183 -13.25 -3.14 11.61
N TYR A 184 -14.01 -3.66 10.65
CA TYR A 184 -13.50 -4.62 9.67
C TYR A 184 -12.36 -4.03 8.84
N GLN A 185 -12.52 -2.80 8.34
CA GLN A 185 -11.51 -2.10 7.57
C GLN A 185 -10.23 -1.89 8.38
N SER A 186 -10.36 -1.56 9.67
CA SER A 186 -9.21 -1.43 10.57
C SER A 186 -8.52 -2.79 10.79
N PHE A 187 -9.28 -3.88 10.90
CA PHE A 187 -8.68 -5.22 10.94
C PHE A 187 -7.91 -5.56 9.66
N VAL A 188 -8.46 -5.26 8.48
CA VAL A 188 -7.74 -5.47 7.20
C VAL A 188 -6.49 -4.59 7.12
N GLN A 189 -6.55 -3.34 7.60
CA GLN A 189 -5.41 -2.42 7.66
C GLN A 189 -4.30 -2.98 8.56
N PHE A 190 -4.66 -3.60 9.69
CA PHE A 190 -3.72 -4.31 10.55
C PHE A 190 -3.01 -5.44 9.80
N LEU A 191 -3.76 -6.31 9.09
CA LEU A 191 -3.15 -7.38 8.28
C LEU A 191 -2.24 -6.83 7.17
N GLN A 192 -2.66 -5.75 6.51
CA GLN A 192 -1.86 -5.05 5.49
C GLN A 192 -0.55 -4.50 6.07
N TYR A 193 -0.57 -3.94 7.29
CA TYR A 193 0.64 -3.47 7.96
C TYR A 193 1.66 -4.60 8.13
N TYR A 194 1.28 -5.76 8.67
CA TYR A 194 2.22 -6.88 8.83
C TYR A 194 2.79 -7.35 7.49
N TYR A 195 1.92 -7.43 6.47
CA TYR A 195 2.36 -7.77 5.12
C TYR A 195 3.40 -6.77 4.57
N GLN A 196 3.13 -5.46 4.70
CA GLN A 196 4.03 -4.40 4.22
C GLN A 196 5.34 -4.32 5.01
N SER A 197 5.27 -4.41 6.34
CA SER A 197 6.44 -4.45 7.23
C SER A 197 7.33 -5.65 6.94
N GLY A 198 6.74 -6.83 6.70
CA GLY A 198 7.46 -8.02 6.28
C GLY A 198 8.13 -7.86 4.91
N CYS A 199 7.52 -7.13 3.97
CA CYS A 199 8.13 -6.79 2.69
C CYS A 199 9.30 -5.80 2.84
N LEU A 200 9.13 -4.77 3.68
CA LEU A 200 10.14 -3.74 3.94
C LEU A 200 11.39 -4.35 4.59
N TYR A 201 11.19 -5.25 5.57
CA TYR A 201 12.28 -5.97 6.23
C TYR A 201 13.12 -6.77 5.23
N ARG A 202 12.50 -7.50 4.30
CA ARG A 202 13.23 -8.25 3.27
C ARG A 202 14.05 -7.34 2.35
N LEU A 203 13.51 -6.18 1.98
CA LEU A 203 14.27 -5.21 1.18
C LEU A 203 15.48 -4.66 1.93
N ARG A 204 15.37 -4.47 3.26
CA ARG A 204 16.49 -4.07 4.12
C ARG A 204 17.53 -5.18 4.20
N ALA A 205 17.12 -6.42 4.44
CA ALA A 205 18.00 -7.60 4.51
C ALA A 205 18.68 -7.93 3.17
N LEU A 206 18.03 -7.69 2.03
CA LEU A 206 18.67 -7.83 0.72
C LEU A 206 19.65 -6.67 0.41
N GLY A 207 19.45 -5.51 1.04
CA GLY A 207 20.31 -4.34 0.91
C GLY A 207 21.54 -4.36 1.82
N GLU A 208 21.48 -5.10 2.93
CA GLU A 208 22.60 -5.36 3.82
C GLU A 208 23.01 -6.83 3.66
N ARG A 209 24.07 -7.08 2.87
CA ARG A 209 24.65 -8.42 2.75
C ARG A 209 25.17 -8.87 4.11
N HIS A 210 24.35 -9.60 4.86
CA HIS A 210 24.81 -10.66 5.73
C HIS A 210 23.71 -11.71 5.84
N THR A 211 24.13 -12.97 5.70
CA THR A 211 23.37 -14.22 5.87
C THR A 211 22.25 -14.07 6.90
N MET A 212 21.01 -14.03 6.43
CA MET A 212 19.83 -13.99 7.28
C MET A 212 18.93 -15.16 6.94
N ASP A 213 19.32 -16.34 7.40
CA ASP A 213 18.43 -17.49 7.52
C ASP A 213 17.50 -17.26 8.71
N LEU A 214 16.27 -16.83 8.41
CA LEU A 214 15.15 -16.90 9.34
C LEU A 214 14.26 -18.06 8.88
N THR A 215 14.52 -19.23 9.49
CA THR A 215 13.78 -20.49 9.36
C THR A 215 12.41 -20.42 10.03
N VAL A 216 11.58 -19.45 9.65
CA VAL A 216 10.14 -19.54 9.93
C VAL A 216 9.53 -20.18 8.70
N GLU A 217 9.54 -21.51 8.63
CA GLU A 217 8.79 -22.25 7.61
C GLU A 217 7.41 -22.63 8.16
N GLY A 218 6.38 -22.52 7.32
CA GLY A 218 5.00 -22.86 7.67
C GLY A 218 4.01 -21.68 7.62
N PHE A 219 2.90 -21.82 8.36
CA PHE A 219 1.73 -20.92 8.31
C PHE A 219 2.05 -19.46 8.63
N GLN A 220 2.90 -19.17 9.62
CA GLN A 220 3.26 -17.78 9.95
C GLN A 220 4.01 -17.09 8.80
N SER A 221 4.91 -17.78 8.12
CA SER A 221 5.60 -17.24 6.95
C SER A 221 4.63 -17.05 5.78
N TRP A 222 3.72 -17.98 5.54
CA TRP A 222 2.67 -17.82 4.52
C TRP A 222 1.69 -16.68 4.85
N MET A 223 1.25 -16.54 6.09
CA MET A 223 0.34 -15.51 6.59
C MET A 223 0.97 -14.12 6.51
N TRP A 224 2.21 -13.98 6.96
CA TRP A 224 2.89 -12.68 7.07
C TRP A 224 3.71 -12.30 5.82
N ARG A 225 4.00 -13.25 4.91
CA ARG A 225 4.75 -13.00 3.66
C ARG A 225 3.90 -13.21 2.40
N GLY A 226 2.80 -13.94 2.49
CA GLY A 226 1.98 -14.32 1.36
C GLY A 226 0.86 -13.33 1.07
N LEU A 227 0.94 -12.63 -0.08
CA LEU A 227 -0.17 -11.83 -0.61
C LEU A 227 -1.47 -12.66 -0.74
N THR A 228 -1.35 -13.96 -0.99
CA THR A 228 -2.48 -14.89 -1.14
C THR A 228 -3.30 -15.06 0.14
N PHE A 229 -2.69 -14.98 1.32
CA PHE A 229 -3.42 -14.98 2.59
C PHE A 229 -4.28 -13.72 2.75
N LEU A 230 -3.76 -12.58 2.31
CA LEU A 230 -4.43 -11.28 2.46
C LEU A 230 -5.60 -11.10 1.47
N LEU A 231 -5.54 -11.72 0.30
CA LEU A 231 -6.53 -11.54 -0.78
C LEU A 231 -7.99 -11.83 -0.38
N PRO A 232 -8.33 -12.95 0.31
CA PRO A 232 -9.69 -13.21 0.76
C PRO A 232 -10.28 -12.07 1.60
N PHE A 233 -9.50 -11.53 2.54
CA PHE A 233 -9.91 -10.41 3.38
C PHE A 233 -10.08 -9.12 2.56
N LEU A 234 -9.18 -8.86 1.61
CA LEU A 234 -9.34 -7.70 0.73
C LEU A 234 -10.61 -7.80 -0.11
N PHE A 235 -10.86 -8.93 -0.77
CA PHE A 235 -12.06 -9.09 -1.60
C PHE A 235 -13.34 -8.99 -0.77
N PHE A 236 -13.37 -9.60 0.40
CA PHE A 236 -14.52 -9.46 1.30
C PHE A 236 -14.76 -7.99 1.68
N GLY A 237 -13.70 -7.24 2.02
CA GLY A 237 -13.79 -5.81 2.28
C GLY A 237 -14.34 -5.02 1.10
N HIS A 238 -13.88 -5.32 -0.12
CA HIS A 238 -14.37 -4.68 -1.34
C HIS A 238 -15.86 -4.98 -1.56
N PHE A 239 -16.29 -6.23 -1.43
CA PHE A 239 -17.72 -6.57 -1.54
C PHE A 239 -18.56 -5.92 -0.43
N TRP A 240 -18.01 -5.75 0.77
CA TRP A 240 -18.69 -4.96 1.82
C TRP A 240 -18.81 -3.47 1.41
N GLN A 241 -17.81 -2.88 0.76
CA GLN A 241 -17.95 -1.53 0.20
C GLN A 241 -19.11 -1.44 -0.80
N LEU A 242 -19.25 -2.45 -1.69
CA LEU A 242 -20.40 -2.54 -2.60
C LEU A 242 -21.72 -2.69 -1.83
N PHE A 243 -21.77 -3.55 -0.82
CA PHE A 243 -22.94 -3.73 0.02
C PHE A 243 -23.36 -2.42 0.70
N ASN A 244 -22.41 -1.65 1.24
CA ASN A 244 -22.68 -0.32 1.80
C ASN A 244 -23.24 0.64 0.76
N ALA A 245 -22.68 0.67 -0.45
CA ALA A 245 -23.18 1.50 -1.54
C ALA A 245 -24.63 1.13 -1.90
N LEU A 246 -24.93 -0.16 -2.05
CA LEU A 246 -26.28 -0.65 -2.36
C LEU A 246 -27.27 -0.34 -1.25
N THR A 247 -26.89 -0.53 0.03
CA THR A 247 -27.72 -0.12 1.18
C THR A 247 -28.05 1.36 1.11
N LEU A 248 -27.05 2.22 0.87
CA LEU A 248 -27.25 3.66 0.79
C LEU A 248 -28.12 4.08 -0.40
N PHE A 249 -27.93 3.48 -1.59
CA PHE A 249 -28.80 3.76 -2.73
C PHE A 249 -30.25 3.27 -2.51
N ASN A 250 -30.44 2.19 -1.76
CA ASN A 250 -31.77 1.76 -1.36
C ASN A 250 -32.39 2.72 -0.34
N LEU A 251 -31.63 3.17 0.66
CA LEU A 251 -32.08 4.19 1.62
C LEU A 251 -32.42 5.51 0.93
N ALA A 252 -31.68 5.89 -0.11
CA ALA A 252 -31.95 7.11 -0.88
C ALA A 252 -33.27 7.07 -1.66
N ARG A 253 -33.85 5.88 -1.87
CA ARG A 253 -35.17 5.70 -2.51
C ARG A 253 -36.31 5.65 -1.49
N ASP A 254 -36.01 5.64 -0.20
CA ASP A 254 -37.01 5.66 0.87
C ASP A 254 -37.76 7.02 0.82
N PRO A 255 -39.12 7.03 0.81
CA PRO A 255 -39.89 8.27 0.76
C PRO A 255 -39.59 9.25 1.91
N GLU A 256 -39.11 8.75 3.05
CA GLU A 256 -38.75 9.56 4.20
C GLU A 256 -37.32 10.12 4.13
N CYS A 257 -36.54 9.73 3.12
CA CYS A 257 -35.15 10.18 2.95
C CYS A 257 -35.09 11.64 2.46
N LYS A 258 -34.79 12.56 3.37
CA LYS A 258 -34.52 13.98 3.07
C LYS A 258 -33.04 14.34 3.11
N GLU A 259 -32.18 13.40 3.52
CA GLU A 259 -30.77 13.63 3.84
C GLU A 259 -29.90 13.38 2.61
N TRP A 260 -29.29 14.44 2.07
CA TRP A 260 -28.42 14.36 0.89
C TRP A 260 -27.14 13.52 1.14
N GLN A 261 -26.73 13.41 2.41
CA GLN A 261 -25.58 12.64 2.85
C GLN A 261 -25.69 11.16 2.46
N VAL A 262 -26.91 10.61 2.40
CA VAL A 262 -27.14 9.22 1.97
C VAL A 262 -26.55 8.96 0.59
N LEU A 263 -26.90 9.80 -0.39
CA LEU A 263 -26.39 9.70 -1.75
C LEU A 263 -24.89 10.00 -1.82
N MET A 264 -24.44 11.03 -1.10
CA MET A 264 -23.03 11.44 -1.11
C MET A 264 -22.09 10.49 -0.36
N CYS A 265 -22.62 9.58 0.47
CA CYS A 265 -21.87 8.42 0.97
C CYS A 265 -21.92 7.25 -0.02
N GLY A 266 -23.05 7.04 -0.70
CA GLY A 266 -23.22 5.93 -1.66
C GLY A 266 -22.24 5.97 -2.82
N PHE A 267 -22.03 7.14 -3.43
CA PHE A 267 -21.10 7.29 -4.56
C PHE A 267 -19.63 6.98 -4.19
N PRO A 268 -19.05 7.55 -3.11
CA PRO A 268 -17.72 7.18 -2.65
C PRO A 268 -17.56 5.69 -2.34
N PHE A 269 -18.53 5.05 -1.68
CA PHE A 269 -18.46 3.61 -1.41
C PHE A 269 -18.40 2.79 -2.72
N LEU A 270 -19.21 3.16 -3.72
CA LEU A 270 -19.17 2.51 -5.03
C LEU A 270 -17.83 2.74 -5.74
N LEU A 271 -17.32 3.98 -5.71
CA LEU A 271 -16.04 4.33 -6.32
C LEU A 271 -14.88 3.56 -5.67
N LEU A 272 -14.87 3.50 -4.33
CA LEU A 272 -13.90 2.72 -3.56
C LEU A 272 -13.97 1.25 -3.93
N PHE A 273 -15.18 0.66 -4.00
CA PHE A 273 -15.35 -0.71 -4.43
C PHE A 273 -14.74 -0.95 -5.81
N LEU A 274 -15.15 -0.19 -6.82
CA LEU A 274 -14.71 -0.38 -8.20
C LEU A 274 -13.18 -0.27 -8.30
N GLY A 275 -12.61 0.82 -7.80
CA GLY A 275 -11.17 1.02 -7.95
C GLY A 275 -10.34 0.06 -7.10
N ASN A 276 -10.78 -0.32 -5.90
CA ASN A 276 -10.08 -1.32 -5.09
C ASN A 276 -10.15 -2.70 -5.74
N PHE A 277 -11.34 -3.11 -6.19
CA PHE A 277 -11.56 -4.39 -6.85
C PHE A 277 -10.72 -4.52 -8.12
N PHE A 278 -10.77 -3.54 -9.03
CA PHE A 278 -9.98 -3.58 -10.27
C PHE A 278 -8.48 -3.47 -10.01
N THR A 279 -8.05 -2.68 -9.02
CA THR A 279 -6.62 -2.59 -8.66
C THR A 279 -6.11 -3.91 -8.11
N THR A 280 -6.87 -4.56 -7.22
CA THR A 280 -6.53 -5.88 -6.68
C THR A 280 -6.53 -6.94 -7.79
N LEU A 281 -7.55 -6.98 -8.66
CA LEU A 281 -7.58 -7.89 -9.81
C LEU A 281 -6.36 -7.70 -10.72
N ARG A 282 -5.97 -6.46 -11.02
CA ARG A 282 -4.78 -6.18 -11.83
C ARG A 282 -3.50 -6.70 -11.16
N VAL A 283 -3.37 -6.56 -9.84
CA VAL A 283 -2.22 -7.10 -9.09
C VAL A 283 -2.21 -8.63 -9.14
N VAL A 284 -3.37 -9.26 -8.96
CA VAL A 284 -3.52 -10.72 -9.02
C VAL A 284 -3.18 -11.23 -10.43
N HIS A 285 -3.76 -10.63 -11.47
CA HIS A 285 -3.49 -10.98 -12.87
C HIS A 285 -2.01 -10.83 -13.22
N GLN A 286 -1.38 -9.71 -12.86
CA GLN A 286 0.06 -9.50 -13.07
C GLN A 286 0.89 -10.57 -12.36
N LYS A 287 0.50 -10.97 -11.15
CA LYS A 287 1.21 -12.00 -10.40
C LYS A 287 1.07 -13.37 -11.07
N PHE A 288 -0.13 -13.77 -11.48
CA PHE A 288 -0.38 -15.03 -12.19
C PHE A 288 0.36 -15.09 -13.53
N HIS A 289 0.26 -14.04 -14.33
CA HIS A 289 0.97 -13.93 -15.61
C HIS A 289 2.48 -14.07 -15.42
N ASN A 290 3.06 -13.43 -14.41
CA ASN A 290 4.49 -13.53 -14.12
C ASN A 290 4.91 -14.93 -13.63
N GLN A 291 4.05 -15.69 -12.95
CA GLN A 291 4.35 -17.08 -12.58
C GLN A 291 4.29 -18.00 -13.80
N LEU A 292 3.27 -17.85 -14.66
CA LEU A 292 3.10 -18.64 -15.88
C LEU A 292 4.24 -18.45 -16.89
N HIS A 293 4.75 -17.22 -17.03
CA HIS A 293 5.88 -16.93 -17.92
C HIS A 293 7.26 -17.15 -17.30
N GLY A 294 7.37 -17.13 -15.96
CA GLY A 294 8.58 -17.52 -15.25
C GLY A 294 8.82 -19.03 -15.33
N SER A 295 7.76 -19.83 -15.22
CA SER A 295 7.80 -21.29 -15.32
C SER A 295 8.07 -21.84 -16.73
N LYS A 296 8.05 -20.98 -17.77
CA LYS A 296 8.39 -21.36 -19.15
C LYS A 296 9.87 -21.10 -19.52
N LYS A 297 10.67 -20.65 -18.56
CA LYS A 297 12.11 -20.34 -18.74
C LYS A 297 13.04 -21.24 -17.92
N GLU A 298 12.49 -22.22 -17.24
CA GLU A 298 13.21 -23.39 -16.70
C GLU A 298 12.93 -24.58 -17.62
#